data_AF-A0A7L3XIZ7-F1
#
_entry.id   AF-A0A7L3XIZ7-F1
#
_cell.length_a   1.000
_cell.length_b   1.000
_cell.length_c   1.000
_cell.angle_alpha   90.00
_cell.angle_beta   90.00
_cell.angle_gamma   90.00
#
_symmetry.space_group_name_H-M   'P 1'
#
loop_
_entity.id
_entity.type
_entity.pdbx_description
1 polymer ?
#
loop_
_entity_poly.entity_id
_entity_poly.type
_entity_poly.pdbx_seq_one_letter_code
_entity_poly.pdbx_strand_id
1 'polypeptide(L)'
;QLPGERPIHSLHIGNDGSAFVEVLAGAGAAGGDFQVLLPTAAFMSPNESRAGAEPRRVRFFGPEALVKGVAGRGWDRLRLVCSQPYCQTRPFGLSFIRVFSPPEDEEDDAPP
;
A
#
# COMPACT_ATOMS: atom_id res chain seq x y z
N GLN A 1 8.03 1.00 -9.58
CA GLN A 1 8.25 2.41 -9.92
C GLN A 1 6.89 3.04 -10.22
N LEU A 2 6.63 4.26 -9.77
CA LEU A 2 5.47 5.05 -10.17
C LEU A 2 5.81 5.86 -11.44
N PRO A 3 4.82 6.26 -12.26
CA PRO A 3 5.06 7.02 -13.49
C PRO A 3 5.65 8.43 -13.27
N GLY A 4 5.52 8.98 -12.07
CA GLY A 4 6.09 10.26 -11.66
C GLY A 4 6.03 10.42 -10.16
N GLU A 5 6.74 11.41 -9.63
CA GLU A 5 6.73 11.75 -8.21
C GLU A 5 5.40 12.40 -7.84
N ARG A 6 4.66 11.81 -6.88
CA ARG A 6 3.34 12.32 -6.46
C ARG A 6 2.97 11.93 -5.02
N PRO A 7 2.15 12.75 -4.35
CA PRO A 7 1.57 12.37 -3.07
C PRO A 7 0.63 11.18 -3.19
N ILE A 8 0.46 10.44 -2.10
CA ILE A 8 -0.36 9.25 -2.04
C ILE A 8 -1.48 9.48 -1.03
N HIS A 9 -2.71 9.44 -1.52
CA HIS A 9 -3.92 9.71 -0.74
C HIS A 9 -4.55 8.42 -0.22
N SER A 10 -4.62 7.37 -1.03
CA SER A 10 -5.21 6.09 -0.64
C SER A 10 -4.59 4.91 -1.38
N LEU A 11 -4.77 3.71 -0.80
CA LEU A 11 -4.27 2.44 -1.33
C LEU A 11 -5.39 1.39 -1.34
N HIS A 12 -5.57 0.69 -2.45
CA HIS A 12 -6.39 -0.52 -2.49
C HIS A 12 -5.49 -1.72 -2.71
N ILE A 13 -5.58 -2.71 -1.84
CA ILE A 13 -4.69 -3.87 -1.85
C ILE A 13 -5.55 -5.13 -1.94
N GLY A 14 -5.34 -5.90 -3.01
CA GLY A 14 -5.84 -7.26 -3.14
C GLY A 14 -4.79 -8.25 -2.66
N ASN A 15 -5.12 -9.02 -1.64
CA ASN A 15 -4.23 -10.07 -1.14
C ASN A 15 -4.16 -11.27 -2.09
N ASP A 16 -3.10 -12.05 -1.96
CA ASP A 16 -3.05 -13.44 -2.44
C ASP A 16 -2.23 -14.28 -1.45
N GLY A 17 -2.80 -14.53 -0.26
CA GLY A 17 -2.23 -15.44 0.73
C GLY A 17 -1.24 -14.82 1.72
N SER A 18 -0.99 -13.50 1.69
CA SER A 18 -0.17 -12.83 2.71
C SER A 18 -0.93 -12.67 4.03
N ALA A 19 -0.27 -12.92 5.16
CA ALA A 19 -0.87 -12.62 6.48
C ALA A 19 -0.80 -11.14 6.78
N PHE A 20 0.32 -10.51 6.43
CA PHE A 20 0.58 -9.10 6.66
C PHE A 20 1.13 -8.43 5.41
N VAL A 21 0.76 -7.16 5.22
CA VAL A 21 1.28 -6.31 4.16
C VAL A 21 1.66 -4.96 4.76
N GLU A 22 2.87 -4.51 4.48
CA GLU A 22 3.35 -3.16 4.78
C GLU A 22 3.76 -2.47 3.48
N VAL A 23 3.54 -1.15 3.40
CA VAL A 23 3.90 -0.34 2.24
C VAL A 23 4.82 0.77 2.68
N LEU A 24 5.97 0.87 2.03
CA LEU A 24 6.91 1.96 2.21
C LEU A 24 7.02 2.78 0.92
N ALA A 25 7.23 4.08 1.08
CA ALA A 25 7.42 5.01 -0.02
C ALA A 25 8.85 5.54 -0.05
N GLY A 26 9.41 5.69 -1.24
CA GLY A 26 10.75 6.23 -1.50
C GLY A 26 10.71 7.23 -2.65
N ALA A 27 11.64 8.19 -2.62
CA ALA A 27 11.77 9.25 -3.62
C ALA A 27 13.18 9.23 -4.23
N GLY A 28 13.33 9.62 -5.50
CA GLY A 28 14.61 9.84 -6.17
C GLY A 28 15.33 8.58 -6.68
N ALA A 29 16.50 8.78 -7.28
CA ALA A 29 17.33 7.71 -7.82
C ALA A 29 17.92 6.79 -6.72
N ALA A 30 18.28 5.56 -7.10
CA ALA A 30 18.66 4.45 -6.22
C ALA A 30 19.54 4.88 -5.02
N GLY A 31 18.99 4.77 -3.80
CA GLY A 31 19.65 5.14 -2.55
C GLY A 31 18.78 5.92 -1.56
N GLY A 32 17.67 6.52 -2.00
CA GLY A 32 16.77 7.23 -1.08
C GLY A 32 16.10 6.32 -0.04
N ASP A 33 16.03 6.80 1.21
CA ASP A 33 15.42 6.09 2.34
C ASP A 33 13.93 5.81 2.11
N PHE A 34 13.53 4.56 2.34
CA PHE A 34 12.13 4.17 2.36
C PHE A 34 11.50 4.55 3.70
N GLN A 35 10.34 5.19 3.66
CA GLN A 35 9.56 5.57 4.83
C GLN A 35 8.24 4.81 4.87
N VAL A 36 7.82 4.37 6.05
CA VAL A 36 6.56 3.63 6.21
C VAL A 36 5.38 4.53 5.82
N LEU A 37 4.67 4.15 4.75
CA LEU A 37 3.48 4.84 4.27
C LEU A 37 2.23 4.20 4.84
N LEU A 38 2.11 2.88 4.75
CA LEU A 38 1.07 2.09 5.38
C LEU A 38 1.74 1.17 6.40
N PRO A 39 1.49 1.35 7.71
CA PRO A 39 1.95 0.42 8.73
C PRO A 39 1.47 -1.00 8.45
N THR A 40 2.14 -1.98 9.04
CA THR A 40 1.80 -3.41 8.87
C THR A 40 0.29 -3.67 9.07
N ALA A 41 -0.37 -4.09 7.99
CA ALA A 41 -1.79 -4.34 7.94
C ALA A 41 -2.06 -5.84 7.83
N ALA A 42 -2.94 -6.38 8.68
CA ALA A 42 -3.32 -7.79 8.65
C ALA A 42 -4.34 -8.09 7.53
N PHE A 43 -4.08 -9.11 6.72
CA PHE A 43 -5.00 -9.61 5.70
C PHE A 43 -5.50 -11.02 6.01
N MET A 44 -4.72 -11.82 6.76
CA MET A 44 -5.16 -13.13 7.25
C MET A 44 -4.74 -13.30 8.71
N SER A 45 -5.62 -13.88 9.51
CA SER A 45 -5.31 -14.38 10.84
C SER A 45 -4.41 -15.62 10.78
N PRO A 46 -3.80 -16.04 11.90
CA PRO A 46 -3.03 -17.29 11.94
C PRO A 46 -3.83 -18.53 11.55
N ASN A 47 -5.12 -18.59 11.93
CA ASN A 47 -6.00 -19.70 11.59
C ASN A 47 -6.31 -19.73 10.10
N GLU A 48 -6.72 -18.60 9.52
CA GLU A 48 -6.97 -18.47 8.08
C GLU A 48 -5.70 -18.81 7.28
N SER A 49 -4.54 -18.34 7.74
CA SER A 49 -3.25 -18.58 7.09
C SER A 49 -2.84 -20.05 7.11
N ARG A 50 -3.10 -20.78 8.20
CA ARG A 50 -2.84 -22.23 8.29
C ARG A 50 -3.85 -23.03 7.46
N ALA A 51 -5.12 -22.66 7.49
CA ALA A 51 -6.16 -23.30 6.71
C ALA A 51 -6.09 -22.98 5.20
N GLY A 52 -5.50 -21.84 4.82
CA GLY A 52 -5.60 -21.30 3.45
C GLY A 52 -6.98 -20.73 3.13
N ALA A 53 -7.70 -20.26 4.14
CA ALA A 53 -9.03 -19.67 3.98
C ALA A 53 -8.91 -18.18 3.64
N GLU A 54 -9.78 -17.69 2.76
CA GLU A 54 -9.86 -16.28 2.34
C GLU A 54 -8.52 -15.62 1.88
N PRO A 55 -7.69 -16.27 1.02
CA PRO A 55 -6.41 -15.69 0.63
C PRO A 55 -6.53 -14.40 -0.21
N ARG A 56 -7.71 -14.12 -0.78
CA ARG A 56 -7.97 -13.05 -1.75
C ARG A 56 -8.69 -11.83 -1.16
N ARG A 57 -8.56 -11.61 0.15
CA ARG A 57 -9.17 -10.46 0.83
C ARG A 57 -8.69 -9.15 0.21
N VAL A 58 -9.63 -8.27 -0.14
CA VAL A 58 -9.34 -6.91 -0.61
C VAL A 58 -9.55 -5.94 0.56
N ARG A 59 -8.62 -5.01 0.75
CA ARG A 59 -8.74 -3.93 1.74
C ARG A 59 -8.50 -2.58 1.09
N PHE A 60 -9.25 -1.60 1.58
CA PHE A 60 -9.17 -0.20 1.18
C PHE A 60 -8.56 0.59 2.35
N PHE A 61 -7.54 1.39 2.07
CA PHE A 61 -6.85 2.22 3.05
C PHE A 61 -7.00 3.66 2.60
N GLY A 62 -7.85 4.42 3.30
CA GLY A 62 -7.98 5.85 3.10
C GLY A 62 -6.84 6.64 3.74
N PRO A 63 -6.84 7.97 3.61
CA PRO A 63 -5.81 8.86 4.17
C PRO A 63 -5.57 8.66 5.68
N GLU A 64 -6.60 8.28 6.42
CA GLU A 64 -6.56 8.01 7.86
C GLU A 64 -5.74 6.79 8.23
N ALA A 65 -5.59 5.84 7.31
CA ALA A 65 -4.77 4.64 7.51
C ALA A 65 -3.31 4.85 7.11
N LEU A 66 -2.99 5.95 6.42
CA LEU A 66 -1.64 6.28 5.99
C LEU A 66 -0.92 7.16 7.02
N VAL A 67 0.41 7.07 7.05
CA VAL A 67 1.24 7.95 7.88
C VAL A 67 1.19 9.37 7.31
N LYS A 68 0.47 10.28 8.00
CA LYS A 68 0.20 11.65 7.53
C LYS A 68 1.45 12.42 7.05
N GLY A 69 2.56 12.32 7.78
CA GLY A 69 3.82 13.00 7.42
C GLY A 69 4.53 12.42 6.20
N VAL A 70 4.17 11.21 5.78
CA VAL A 70 4.72 10.52 4.61
C VAL A 70 3.78 10.70 3.42
N ALA A 71 2.47 10.47 3.61
CA ALA A 71 1.45 10.49 2.55
C ALA A 71 1.42 11.79 1.70
N GLY A 72 1.61 12.95 2.34
CA GLY A 72 1.58 14.26 1.66
C GLY A 72 2.83 14.63 0.86
N ARG A 73 3.88 13.80 0.89
CA ARG A 73 5.14 14.06 0.17
C ARG A 73 5.11 13.43 -1.23
N GLY A 74 5.94 13.94 -2.13
CA GLY A 74 6.15 13.33 -3.44
C GLY A 74 6.92 12.02 -3.35
N TRP A 75 6.39 10.96 -3.95
CA TRP A 75 7.04 9.65 -4.03
C TRP A 75 6.99 9.07 -5.44
N ASP A 76 8.07 8.41 -5.86
CA ASP A 76 8.22 7.77 -7.18
C ASP A 76 8.46 6.25 -7.08
N ARG A 77 8.64 5.73 -5.86
CA ARG A 77 8.90 4.32 -5.59
C ARG A 77 8.06 3.82 -4.43
N LEU A 78 7.60 2.58 -4.55
CA LEU A 78 6.92 1.85 -3.50
C LEU A 78 7.64 0.54 -3.24
N ARG A 79 7.79 0.19 -1.96
CA ARG A 79 8.24 -1.12 -1.52
C ARG A 79 7.10 -1.81 -0.79
N LEU A 80 6.75 -2.99 -1.27
CA LEU A 80 5.70 -3.83 -0.73
C LEU A 80 6.36 -4.95 0.07
N VAL A 81 6.08 -5.03 1.37
CA VAL A 81 6.58 -6.09 2.24
C VAL A 81 5.40 -7.00 2.55
N CYS A 82 5.41 -8.18 1.93
CA CYS A 82 4.44 -9.23 2.20
C CYS A 82 5.04 -10.23 3.19
N SER A 83 4.29 -10.62 4.21
CA SER A 83 4.74 -11.61 5.20
C SER A 83 3.70 -12.69 5.43
N GLN A 84 4.12 -13.94 5.49
CA GLN A 84 3.29 -15.09 5.83
C GLN A 84 4.02 -16.02 6.81
N PRO A 85 4.08 -15.68 8.11
CA PRO A 85 4.82 -16.46 9.11
C PRO A 85 4.11 -17.76 9.49
N TYR A 86 2.80 -17.90 9.21
CA TYR A 86 1.99 -19.02 9.68
C TYR A 86 1.89 -20.17 8.67
N CYS A 87 2.36 -19.96 7.43
CA CYS A 87 2.38 -20.99 6.39
C CYS A 87 3.52 -20.75 5.40
N GLN A 88 4.65 -21.46 5.60
CA GLN A 88 5.84 -21.33 4.76
C GLN A 88 5.85 -22.23 3.52
N THR A 89 4.84 -23.11 3.38
CA THR A 89 4.78 -24.12 2.32
C THR A 89 4.00 -23.68 1.09
N ARG A 90 3.20 -22.61 1.19
CA ARG A 90 2.38 -22.08 0.09
C ARG A 90 2.96 -20.78 -0.43
N PRO A 91 2.93 -20.54 -1.76
CA PRO A 91 3.25 -19.23 -2.31
C PRO A 91 2.26 -18.19 -1.78
N PHE A 92 2.75 -16.98 -1.57
CA PHE A 92 1.96 -15.85 -1.12
C PHE A 92 2.45 -14.55 -1.76
N GLY A 93 1.58 -13.55 -1.79
CA GLY A 93 1.89 -12.23 -2.30
C GLY A 93 0.63 -11.37 -2.34
N LEU A 94 0.51 -10.61 -3.42
CA LEU A 94 -0.64 -9.74 -3.70
C LEU A 94 -1.19 -10.08 -5.08
N SER A 95 -2.52 -9.98 -5.21
CA SER A 95 -3.19 -10.04 -6.51
C SER A 95 -3.13 -8.69 -7.22
N PHE A 96 -3.29 -7.58 -6.49
CA PHE A 96 -3.09 -6.23 -7.03
C PHE A 96 -2.78 -5.21 -5.93
N ILE A 97 -2.21 -4.08 -6.36
CA ILE A 97 -2.24 -2.82 -5.60
C ILE A 97 -2.67 -1.69 -6.53
N ARG A 98 -3.53 -0.80 -6.04
CA ARG A 98 -3.86 0.47 -6.68
C ARG A 98 -3.50 1.61 -5.74
N VAL A 99 -2.90 2.64 -6.31
CA VAL A 99 -2.40 3.81 -5.60
C VAL A 99 -3.13 5.01 -6.16
N PHE A 100 -3.70 5.84 -5.29
CA PHE A 100 -4.46 7.01 -5.68
C PHE A 100 -3.76 8.25 -5.16
N SER A 101 -3.53 9.21 -6.05
CA SER A 101 -3.14 10.57 -5.67
C SER A 101 -4.36 11.33 -5.14
N PRO A 102 -4.16 12.42 -4.36
CA PRO A 102 -5.23 13.32 -3.98
C PRO A 102 -6.01 13.79 -5.21
N PRO A 103 -7.32 14.10 -5.08
CA PRO A 103 -8.04 14.81 -6.13
C PRO A 103 -7.30 16.12 -6.44
N GLU A 104 -7.16 16.45 -7.72
CA GLU A 104 -6.69 17.78 -8.12
C GLU A 104 -7.79 18.77 -7.71
N ASP A 105 -7.43 19.79 -6.92
CA ASP A 105 -8.36 20.87 -6.58
C ASP A 105 -8.70 21.61 -7.89
N GLU A 106 -9.92 21.46 -8.39
CA GLU A 106 -10.49 22.33 -9.42
C GLU A 106 -10.75 23.72 -8.80
N GLU A 107 -9.70 24.47 -8.49
CA GLU A 107 -9.74 25.89 -8.15
C GLU A 107 -9.18 26.71 -9.31
N ASP A 108 -9.86 26.77 -10.46
CA ASP A 108 -9.65 27.86 -11.44
C ASP A 108 -10.75 28.01 -12.54
N ASP A 109 -12.04 27.83 -12.21
CA ASP A 109 -13.12 28.24 -13.15
C ASP A 109 -14.33 28.87 -12.43
N ALA A 110 -14.08 29.84 -11.55
CA ALA A 110 -15.09 30.81 -11.17
C ALA A 110 -14.83 32.11 -11.94
N PRO A 111 -15.63 32.45 -12.98
CA PRO A 111 -15.44 33.70 -13.72
C PRO A 111 -15.72 34.92 -12.81
N PRO A 112 -15.08 36.08 -13.10
CA PRO A 112 -15.25 37.33 -12.34
C PRO A 112 -16.65 37.93 -12.43
#